data_AF-A0A2K5L924-F1
#
_entry.id   AF-A0A2K5L924-F1
#
_cell.length_a   1.000
_cell.length_b   1.000
_cell.length_c   1.000
_cell.angle_alpha   90.00
_cell.angle_beta   90.00
_cell.angle_gamma   90.00
#
_symmetry.space_group_name_H-M   'P 1'
#
loop_
_entity.id
_entity.type
_entity.pdbx_description
1 polymer ?
#
loop_
_entity_poly.entity_id
_entity_poly.type
_entity_poly.pdbx_seq_one_letter_code
_entity_poly.pdbx_strand_id
1 'polypeptide(L)'
;MLYYFRIQKGPVGLPFGLPLIRSDPAAFESRLEKRSEFRKQPVGRSRQGDFIKCVEQKTDALGKQSVKRGFTKDKTLSSIFNIEMVKEKTTEEIKQIWQQYFAAKDTVYAVIPAEKFDLIWNRAQSCPTFLCALPRREGYEFFVGQWTGTELHFTALINIQTRGEAAASQLILYHYPELKEEKGIVLMTAEMDSTFLNVAEAQCIANQVQLFYATDRKETYG
;
A
#
# COMPACT_ATOMS: atom_id res chain seq x y z
N MET A 1 0.04 8.58 -21.16
CA MET A 1 1.10 9.10 -20.27
C MET A 1 0.42 9.88 -19.14
N LEU A 2 0.27 9.28 -17.96
CA LEU A 2 -0.05 9.98 -16.71
C LEU A 2 1.01 9.53 -15.70
N TYR A 3 2.21 10.07 -15.87
CA TYR A 3 3.33 9.94 -14.96
C TYR A 3 3.57 11.32 -14.36
N TYR A 4 2.70 11.83 -13.49
CA TYR A 4 3.01 13.02 -12.68
C TYR A 4 2.14 13.06 -11.43
N PHE A 5 2.66 12.55 -10.31
CA PHE A 5 2.32 13.12 -9.01
C PHE A 5 3.36 14.21 -8.71
N ARG A 6 2.90 15.46 -8.74
CA ARG A 6 3.71 16.68 -8.61
C ARG A 6 4.30 16.77 -7.20
N ILE A 7 5.63 16.63 -7.08
CA ILE A 7 6.38 16.97 -5.87
C ILE A 7 6.60 18.49 -5.87
N GLN A 8 6.08 19.20 -4.85
CA GLN A 8 6.53 20.57 -4.57
C GLN A 8 7.96 20.50 -3.99
N LYS A 9 8.91 21.16 -4.65
CA LYS A 9 10.28 21.32 -4.18
C LYS A 9 10.32 22.25 -2.95
N GLY A 10 10.74 21.74 -1.80
CA GLY A 10 11.27 22.52 -0.67
C GLY A 10 12.81 22.63 -0.74
N PRO A 11 13.43 23.57 -0.01
CA PRO A 11 14.75 24.10 -0.35
C PRO A 11 15.91 23.17 0.01
N VAL A 12 17.00 23.41 -0.70
CA VAL A 12 18.26 22.67 -0.78
C VAL A 12 19.02 22.68 0.55
N GLY A 13 19.58 21.52 0.91
CA GLY A 13 20.77 21.45 1.78
C GLY A 13 20.77 20.28 2.76
N LEU A 14 21.47 19.19 2.42
CA LEU A 14 22.24 18.34 3.34
C LEU A 14 23.04 17.31 2.51
N PRO A 15 24.36 17.16 2.72
CA PRO A 15 25.18 16.25 1.94
C PRO A 15 25.02 14.83 2.51
N PHE A 16 24.29 13.96 1.82
CA PHE A 16 24.29 12.52 2.12
C PHE A 16 25.15 11.78 1.09
N GLY A 17 26.46 11.86 1.31
CA GLY A 17 27.41 10.87 0.80
C GLY A 17 27.72 9.88 1.91
N LEU A 18 26.95 8.78 1.99
CA LEU A 18 27.37 7.58 2.70
C LEU A 18 27.43 6.45 1.66
N PRO A 19 28.63 6.00 1.25
CA PRO A 19 28.76 4.82 0.42
C PRO A 19 28.42 3.61 1.29
N LEU A 20 27.28 2.98 1.00
CA LEU A 20 26.90 1.72 1.59
C LEU A 20 27.51 0.57 0.77
N ILE A 21 28.31 -0.24 1.48
CA ILE A 21 28.48 -1.69 1.32
C ILE A 21 29.66 -2.16 0.43
N ARG A 22 30.80 -2.38 1.07
CA ARG A 22 31.54 -3.65 0.95
C ARG A 22 31.25 -4.46 2.21
N SER A 23 30.48 -5.53 2.10
CA SER A 23 30.28 -6.48 3.21
C SER A 23 31.46 -7.43 3.26
N ASP A 24 32.28 -7.33 4.29
CA ASP A 24 33.15 -8.43 4.71
C ASP A 24 32.25 -9.62 5.11
N PRO A 25 32.34 -10.78 4.43
CA PRO A 25 31.52 -11.96 4.75
C PRO A 25 31.68 -12.41 6.21
N ALA A 26 32.88 -12.30 6.78
CA ALA A 26 33.14 -12.66 8.16
C ALA A 26 32.43 -11.71 9.15
N ALA A 27 32.32 -10.43 8.79
CA ALA A 27 31.57 -9.45 9.58
C ALA A 27 30.05 -9.70 9.51
N PHE A 28 29.54 -10.26 8.41
CA PHE A 28 28.13 -10.64 8.27
C PHE A 28 27.79 -11.89 9.09
N GLU A 29 28.64 -12.92 9.06
CA GLU A 29 28.42 -14.11 9.88
C GLU A 29 28.57 -13.84 11.38
N SER A 30 29.56 -13.03 11.77
CA SER A 30 29.68 -12.57 13.17
C SER A 30 28.44 -11.78 13.65
N ARG A 31 27.75 -11.06 12.73
CA ARG A 31 26.46 -10.41 13.03
C ARG A 31 25.31 -11.40 13.15
N LEU A 32 25.31 -12.49 12.37
CA LEU A 32 24.30 -13.55 12.47
C LEU A 32 24.41 -14.33 13.78
N GLU A 33 25.62 -14.65 14.25
CA GLU A 33 25.83 -15.34 15.53
C GLU A 33 25.40 -14.47 16.72
N LYS A 34 25.68 -13.16 16.66
CA LYS A 34 25.25 -12.17 17.68
C LYS A 34 23.77 -11.80 17.61
N ARG A 35 23.00 -12.33 16.64
CA ARG A 35 21.56 -12.07 16.49
C ARG A 35 20.74 -12.62 17.66
N SER A 36 21.24 -13.66 18.32
CA SER A 36 20.63 -14.23 19.53
C SER A 36 20.75 -13.30 20.75
N GLU A 37 21.85 -12.53 20.83
CA GLU A 37 22.08 -11.53 21.88
C GLU A 37 21.27 -10.25 21.63
N PHE A 38 21.12 -9.82 20.37
CA PHE A 38 20.28 -8.68 19.99
C PHE A 38 18.78 -8.90 20.21
N ARG A 39 18.30 -10.15 20.26
CA ARG A 39 16.91 -10.46 20.62
C ARG A 39 16.54 -10.03 22.04
N LYS A 40 17.53 -9.77 22.91
CA LYS A 40 17.31 -9.35 24.32
C LYS A 40 17.52 -7.86 24.57
N GLN A 41 17.99 -7.09 23.59
CA GLN A 41 18.12 -5.64 23.76
C GLN A 41 16.94 -4.92 23.09
N PRO A 42 16.18 -4.10 23.83
CA PRO A 42 15.16 -3.27 23.21
C PRO A 42 15.83 -2.28 22.25
N VAL A 43 15.38 -2.27 20.99
CA VAL A 43 15.83 -1.32 19.98
C VAL A 43 15.24 0.05 20.34
N GLY A 44 15.96 0.79 21.19
CA GLY A 44 15.59 2.12 21.68
C GLY A 44 14.46 2.11 22.72
N ARG A 45 14.29 3.24 23.41
CA ARG A 45 13.08 3.53 24.20
C ARG A 45 11.92 3.75 23.23
N SER A 46 11.36 2.67 22.70
CA SER A 46 10.13 2.74 21.93
C SER A 46 8.97 3.02 22.88
N ARG A 47 8.27 4.14 22.70
CA ARG A 47 6.99 4.43 23.38
C ARG A 47 5.85 3.52 22.86
N GLN A 48 6.17 2.36 22.32
CA GLN A 48 5.20 1.42 21.75
C GLN A 48 4.17 1.02 22.81
N GLY A 49 4.58 0.79 24.06
CA GLY A 49 3.65 0.50 25.16
C GLY A 49 2.68 1.65 25.43
N ASP A 50 3.16 2.89 25.45
CA ASP A 50 2.32 4.08 25.65
C ASP A 50 1.40 4.34 24.44
N PHE A 51 1.89 4.05 23.24
CA PHE A 51 1.14 4.16 21.99
C PHE A 51 0.06 3.07 21.89
N ILE A 52 0.38 1.82 22.24
CA ILE A 52 -0.58 0.71 22.33
C ILE A 52 -1.69 1.09 23.30
N LYS A 53 -1.33 1.56 24.50
CA LYS A 53 -2.30 2.02 25.50
C LYS A 53 -3.18 3.18 25.00
N CYS A 54 -2.60 4.12 24.25
CA CYS A 54 -3.34 5.22 23.62
C CYS A 54 -4.29 4.75 22.51
N VAL A 55 -3.84 3.80 21.67
CA VAL A 55 -4.66 3.19 20.61
C VAL A 55 -5.79 2.38 21.20
N GLU A 56 -5.52 1.55 22.22
CA GLU A 56 -6.53 0.79 22.98
C GLU A 56 -7.60 1.75 23.54
N GLN A 57 -7.19 2.82 24.22
CA GLN A 57 -8.10 3.84 24.76
C GLN A 57 -8.93 4.56 23.68
N LYS A 58 -8.34 4.88 22.52
CA LYS A 58 -9.08 5.46 21.39
C LYS A 58 -10.08 4.48 20.80
N THR A 59 -9.74 3.19 20.74
CA THR A 59 -10.62 2.16 20.20
C THR A 59 -11.78 1.83 21.14
N ASP A 60 -11.57 1.90 22.46
CA ASP A 60 -12.61 1.72 23.47
C ASP A 60 -13.58 2.91 23.53
N ALA A 61 -13.09 4.14 23.34
CA ALA A 61 -13.92 5.35 23.26
C ALA A 61 -14.89 5.36 22.05
N LEU A 62 -14.55 4.63 20.97
CA LEU A 62 -15.36 4.45 19.77
C LEU A 62 -16.28 3.20 19.82
N GLY A 63 -16.36 2.51 20.96
CA GLY A 63 -17.08 1.26 21.14
C GLY A 63 -18.49 1.42 21.70
N LYS A 64 -19.43 1.99 20.94
CA LYS A 64 -20.90 1.83 21.18
C LYS A 64 -21.77 2.18 19.96
N GLN A 65 -21.36 1.78 18.77
CA GLN A 65 -22.27 1.67 17.63
C GLN A 65 -21.82 0.49 16.76
N SER A 66 -22.61 -0.58 16.78
CA SER A 66 -22.45 -1.75 15.92
C SER A 66 -22.89 -1.40 14.49
N VAL A 67 -22.08 -0.61 13.79
CA VAL A 67 -22.14 -0.60 12.32
C VAL A 67 -21.18 -1.68 11.86
N LYS A 68 -21.61 -2.55 10.95
CA LYS A 68 -20.77 -3.56 10.31
C LYS A 68 -19.55 -2.87 9.66
N ARG A 69 -18.44 -2.73 10.39
CA ARG A 69 -17.16 -2.12 9.97
C ARG A 69 -16.31 -3.12 9.18
N GLY A 70 -16.91 -3.79 8.22
CA GLY A 70 -16.21 -4.63 7.24
C GLY A 70 -16.35 -4.00 5.88
N PHE A 71 -15.25 -3.96 5.11
CA PHE A 71 -15.25 -3.51 3.72
C PHE A 71 -16.42 -4.13 2.95
N THR A 72 -17.15 -3.32 2.18
CA THR A 72 -18.41 -3.74 1.57
C THR A 72 -18.16 -4.88 0.56
N LYS A 73 -18.85 -6.01 0.73
CA LYS A 73 -18.62 -7.27 0.00
C LYS A 73 -18.92 -7.27 -1.51
N ASP A 74 -19.42 -6.18 -2.10
CA ASP A 74 -19.87 -6.16 -3.49
C ASP A 74 -19.28 -5.00 -4.29
N LYS A 75 -17.95 -5.02 -4.48
CA LYS A 75 -17.23 -4.09 -5.37
C LYS A 75 -16.57 -4.81 -6.53
N THR A 76 -17.32 -5.65 -7.22
CA THR A 76 -16.96 -6.09 -8.57
C THR A 76 -16.94 -4.90 -9.52
N LEU A 77 -16.18 -4.97 -10.61
CA LEU A 77 -16.20 -3.90 -11.62
C LEU A 77 -17.62 -3.64 -12.13
N SER A 78 -18.46 -4.69 -12.23
CA SER A 78 -19.87 -4.60 -12.62
C SER A 78 -20.76 -3.77 -11.70
N SER A 79 -20.40 -3.65 -10.42
CA SER A 79 -21.10 -2.81 -9.42
C SER A 79 -20.79 -1.31 -9.63
N ILE A 80 -19.60 -1.01 -10.18
CA ILE A 80 -19.11 0.35 -10.40
C ILE A 80 -19.39 0.81 -11.83
N PHE A 81 -19.33 -0.12 -12.79
CA PHE A 81 -19.38 0.13 -14.22
C PHE A 81 -20.28 -0.90 -14.90
N ASN A 82 -21.17 -0.46 -15.79
CA ASN A 82 -21.86 -1.39 -16.68
C ASN A 82 -20.86 -1.92 -17.72
N ILE A 83 -20.36 -3.15 -17.51
CA ILE A 83 -19.34 -3.82 -18.34
C ILE A 83 -19.72 -3.82 -19.83
N GLU A 84 -20.99 -4.01 -20.16
CA GLU A 84 -21.48 -4.07 -21.54
C GLU A 84 -21.28 -2.72 -22.27
N MET A 85 -21.56 -1.61 -21.59
CA MET A 85 -21.36 -0.27 -22.15
C MET A 85 -19.88 0.14 -22.29
N VAL A 86 -18.96 -0.56 -21.61
CA VAL A 86 -17.51 -0.27 -21.66
C VAL A 86 -16.86 -0.91 -22.87
N LYS A 87 -17.37 -2.07 -23.29
CA LYS A 87 -16.82 -2.81 -24.42
C LYS A 87 -16.93 -2.02 -25.72
N GLU A 88 -17.99 -1.24 -25.87
CA GLU A 88 -18.22 -0.39 -27.04
C GLU A 88 -17.39 0.91 -27.02
N LYS A 89 -16.78 1.25 -25.89
CA LYS A 89 -16.01 2.50 -25.73
C LYS A 89 -14.54 2.32 -26.03
N THR A 90 -13.91 3.43 -26.42
CA THR A 90 -12.45 3.51 -26.58
C THR A 90 -11.75 3.56 -25.23
N THR A 91 -10.48 3.16 -25.19
CA THR A 91 -9.66 3.16 -23.97
C THR A 91 -9.58 4.57 -23.33
N GLU A 92 -9.58 5.63 -24.15
CA GLU A 92 -9.54 7.02 -23.73
C GLU A 92 -10.84 7.46 -23.05
N GLU A 93 -11.99 7.08 -23.60
CA GLU A 93 -13.29 7.36 -22.99
C GLU A 93 -13.46 6.63 -21.67
N ILE A 94 -13.00 5.38 -21.58
CA ILE A 94 -13.04 4.60 -20.34
C ILE A 94 -12.23 5.29 -19.24
N LYS A 95 -11.03 5.78 -19.56
CA LYS A 95 -10.20 6.56 -18.62
C LYS A 95 -10.94 7.80 -18.13
N GLN A 96 -11.60 8.54 -19.03
CA GLN A 96 -12.34 9.74 -18.67
C GLN A 96 -13.53 9.44 -17.78
N ILE A 97 -14.31 8.40 -18.09
CA ILE A 97 -15.46 7.99 -17.26
C ILE A 97 -14.98 7.57 -15.87
N TRP A 98 -13.91 6.77 -15.80
CA TRP A 98 -13.32 6.35 -14.52
C TRP A 98 -12.87 7.55 -13.69
N GLN A 99 -12.18 8.50 -14.31
CA GLN A 99 -11.77 9.75 -13.66
C GLN A 99 -12.96 10.55 -13.15
N GLN A 100 -13.99 10.76 -13.98
CA GLN A 100 -15.18 11.53 -13.61
C GLN A 100 -15.97 10.87 -12.47
N TYR A 101 -16.09 9.54 -12.48
CA TYR A 101 -16.79 8.80 -11.44
C TYR A 101 -16.15 8.95 -10.06
N PHE A 102 -14.82 9.00 -10.01
CA PHE A 102 -14.07 9.17 -8.75
C PHE A 102 -13.67 10.62 -8.45
N ALA A 103 -13.91 11.57 -9.36
CA ALA A 103 -13.50 12.96 -9.18
C ALA A 103 -14.09 13.63 -7.91
N ALA A 104 -15.30 13.22 -7.52
CA ALA A 104 -15.98 13.73 -6.32
C ALA A 104 -15.86 12.79 -5.11
N LYS A 105 -15.09 11.70 -5.21
CA LYS A 105 -14.94 10.69 -4.16
C LYS A 105 -13.60 10.84 -3.47
N ASP A 106 -13.60 10.78 -2.15
CA ASP A 106 -12.38 10.77 -1.33
C ASP A 106 -11.72 9.38 -1.36
N THR A 107 -11.20 8.99 -2.53
CA THR A 107 -10.49 7.72 -2.70
C THR A 107 -9.39 7.82 -3.76
N VAL A 108 -8.49 6.84 -3.73
CA VAL A 108 -7.45 6.65 -4.74
C VAL A 108 -8.02 5.82 -5.88
N TYR A 109 -7.67 6.19 -7.12
CA TYR A 109 -8.01 5.41 -8.30
C TYR A 109 -6.90 5.53 -9.35
N ALA A 110 -6.81 4.53 -10.23
CA ALA A 110 -5.84 4.52 -11.31
C ALA A 110 -6.34 3.75 -12.54
N VAL A 111 -5.72 4.02 -13.69
CA VAL A 111 -5.82 3.19 -14.90
C VAL A 111 -4.41 2.71 -15.22
N ILE A 112 -4.21 1.39 -15.12
CA ILE A 112 -2.90 0.73 -15.18
C ILE A 112 -2.78 0.04 -16.55
N PRO A 113 -1.72 0.27 -17.34
CA PRO A 113 -1.50 -0.49 -18.57
C PRO A 113 -1.33 -1.99 -18.29
N ALA A 114 -1.82 -2.85 -19.19
CA ALA A 114 -1.77 -4.31 -19.05
C ALA A 114 -0.35 -4.82 -18.74
N GLU A 115 0.65 -4.38 -19.49
CA GLU A 115 2.07 -4.76 -19.31
C GLU A 115 2.57 -4.46 -17.89
N LYS A 116 2.16 -3.32 -17.32
CA LYS A 116 2.54 -2.93 -15.96
C LYS A 116 1.82 -3.75 -14.91
N PHE A 117 0.56 -4.09 -15.15
CA PHE A 117 -0.18 -4.96 -14.26
C PHE A 117 0.38 -6.38 -14.27
N ASP A 118 0.79 -6.92 -15.42
CA ASP A 118 1.43 -8.24 -15.51
C ASP A 118 2.70 -8.31 -14.65
N LEU A 119 3.52 -7.25 -14.68
CA LEU A 119 4.70 -7.16 -13.82
C LEU A 119 4.34 -7.16 -12.32
N ILE A 120 3.34 -6.36 -11.95
CA ILE A 120 2.83 -6.31 -10.57
C ILE A 120 2.35 -7.70 -10.14
N TRP A 121 1.54 -8.33 -10.98
CA TRP A 121 0.91 -9.62 -10.72
C TRP A 121 1.94 -10.75 -10.57
N ASN A 122 2.93 -10.81 -11.46
CA ASN A 122 4.01 -11.79 -11.38
C ASN A 122 4.79 -11.66 -10.06
N ARG A 123 5.10 -10.44 -9.64
CA ARG A 123 5.79 -10.19 -8.36
C ARG A 123 4.91 -10.45 -7.15
N ALA A 124 3.61 -10.15 -7.23
CA ALA A 124 2.65 -10.42 -6.17
C ALA A 124 2.55 -11.92 -5.85
N GLN A 125 2.64 -12.78 -6.87
CA GLN A 125 2.62 -14.23 -6.68
C GLN A 125 3.86 -14.76 -5.92
N SER A 126 5.06 -14.24 -6.22
CA SER A 126 6.29 -14.65 -5.52
C SER A 126 6.51 -13.94 -4.18
N CYS A 127 6.02 -12.71 -4.06
CA CYS A 127 6.14 -11.85 -2.89
C CYS A 127 4.75 -11.30 -2.51
N PRO A 128 3.87 -12.11 -1.91
CA PRO A 128 2.49 -11.72 -1.62
C PRO A 128 2.37 -10.77 -0.43
N THR A 129 3.43 -10.63 0.37
CA THR A 129 3.48 -9.74 1.54
C THR A 129 4.45 -8.59 1.30
N PHE A 130 4.00 -7.38 1.64
CA PHE A 130 4.72 -6.14 1.47
C PHE A 130 4.71 -5.36 2.79
N LEU A 131 5.83 -4.75 3.18
CA LEU A 131 5.89 -3.85 4.32
C LEU A 131 6.17 -2.44 3.82
N CYS A 132 5.25 -1.50 4.06
CA CYS A 132 5.44 -0.10 3.73
C CYS A 132 5.54 0.78 4.97
N ALA A 133 6.33 1.83 4.85
CA ALA A 133 6.46 2.87 5.86
C ALA A 133 5.64 4.07 5.41
N LEU A 134 4.69 4.49 6.23
CA LEU A 134 3.92 5.71 6.05
C LEU A 134 4.51 6.80 6.96
N PRO A 135 5.06 7.89 6.39
CA PRO A 135 5.53 9.01 7.20
C PRO A 135 4.37 9.64 7.99
N ARG A 136 4.57 9.86 9.29
CA ARG A 136 3.67 10.60 10.17
C ARG A 136 4.40 11.83 10.73
N ARG A 137 3.70 12.67 11.51
CA ARG A 137 4.32 13.85 12.15
C ARG A 137 5.51 13.48 13.04
N GLU A 138 5.40 12.38 13.77
CA GLU A 138 6.44 11.86 14.66
C GLU A 138 6.85 10.46 14.21
N GLY A 139 7.76 10.39 13.23
CA GLY A 139 8.33 9.14 12.75
C GLY A 139 7.49 8.45 11.66
N TYR A 140 7.41 7.13 11.74
CA TYR A 140 6.79 6.30 10.70
C TYR A 140 5.82 5.30 11.31
N GLU A 141 4.71 5.11 10.62
CA GLU A 141 3.80 4.00 10.88
C GLU A 141 3.99 2.94 9.79
N PHE A 142 4.09 1.68 10.19
CA PHE A 142 4.27 0.59 9.24
C PHE A 142 2.94 -0.09 8.93
N PHE A 143 2.70 -0.36 7.65
CA PHE A 143 1.57 -1.15 7.18
C PHE A 143 2.08 -2.42 6.49
N VAL A 144 1.41 -3.53 6.76
CA VAL A 144 1.61 -4.80 6.08
C VAL A 144 0.56 -4.91 5.00
N GLY A 145 0.99 -4.90 3.75
CA GLY A 145 0.21 -5.23 2.56
C GLY A 145 0.21 -6.74 2.31
N GLN A 146 -0.95 -7.34 2.10
CA GLN A 146 -1.11 -8.76 1.76
C GLN A 146 -2.01 -8.90 0.53
N TRP A 147 -1.50 -9.55 -0.50
CA TRP A 147 -2.26 -9.87 -1.70
C TRP A 147 -3.21 -11.04 -1.45
N THR A 148 -4.48 -10.88 -1.82
CA THR A 148 -5.51 -11.94 -1.83
C THR A 148 -6.27 -11.84 -3.14
N GLY A 149 -6.00 -12.75 -4.08
CA GLY A 149 -6.47 -12.56 -5.46
C GLY A 149 -5.94 -11.23 -6.02
N THR A 150 -6.79 -10.45 -6.68
CA THR A 150 -6.45 -9.13 -7.23
C THR A 150 -6.59 -7.97 -6.23
N GLU A 151 -6.82 -8.29 -4.96
CA GLU A 151 -6.98 -7.34 -3.88
C GLU A 151 -5.67 -7.25 -3.06
N LEU A 152 -5.28 -6.04 -2.69
CA LEU A 152 -4.13 -5.81 -1.80
C LEU A 152 -4.59 -5.15 -0.51
N HIS A 153 -4.57 -5.92 0.57
CA HIS A 153 -5.04 -5.53 1.89
C HIS A 153 -3.91 -4.96 2.73
N PHE A 154 -4.09 -3.73 3.21
CA PHE A 154 -3.16 -3.07 4.11
C PHE A 154 -3.71 -3.02 5.52
N THR A 155 -2.92 -3.55 6.46
CA THR A 155 -3.20 -3.49 7.88
C THR A 155 -2.00 -2.90 8.61
N ALA A 156 -2.22 -1.91 9.49
CA ALA A 156 -1.16 -1.35 10.31
C ALA A 156 -0.51 -2.45 11.14
N LEU A 157 0.82 -2.49 11.15
CA LEU A 157 1.60 -3.53 11.83
C LEU A 157 1.26 -3.58 13.33
N ILE A 158 0.99 -2.43 13.94
CA ILE A 158 0.59 -2.34 15.34
C ILE A 158 -0.76 -3.00 15.63
N ASN A 159 -1.71 -2.94 14.69
CA ASN A 159 -3.01 -3.59 14.83
C ASN A 159 -2.86 -5.11 14.72
N ILE A 160 -2.01 -5.60 13.83
CA ILE A 160 -1.67 -7.03 13.76
C ILE A 160 -1.03 -7.49 15.08
N GLN A 161 -0.09 -6.73 15.63
CA GLN A 161 0.59 -7.09 16.88
C GLN A 161 -0.33 -7.12 18.10
N THR A 162 -1.33 -6.25 18.14
CA THR A 162 -2.26 -6.13 19.28
C THR A 162 -3.51 -7.00 19.16
N ARG A 163 -4.00 -7.26 17.94
CA ARG A 163 -5.28 -7.96 17.69
C ARG A 163 -5.14 -9.27 16.92
N GLY A 164 -3.94 -9.61 16.44
CA GLY A 164 -3.70 -10.82 15.67
C GLY A 164 -4.59 -10.92 14.43
N GLU A 165 -5.20 -12.09 14.23
CA GLU A 165 -6.07 -12.40 13.09
C GLU A 165 -7.35 -11.54 13.04
N ALA A 166 -7.75 -10.91 14.14
CA ALA A 166 -8.91 -10.02 14.18
C ALA A 166 -8.60 -8.60 13.67
N ALA A 167 -7.36 -8.31 13.27
CA ALA A 167 -6.96 -7.01 12.76
C ALA A 167 -7.57 -6.75 11.36
N ALA A 168 -8.59 -5.90 11.31
CA ALA A 168 -9.19 -5.48 10.05
C ALA A 168 -8.22 -4.63 9.22
N SER A 169 -8.26 -4.77 7.90
CA SER A 169 -7.55 -3.89 6.98
C SER A 169 -8.01 -2.44 7.17
N GLN A 170 -7.15 -1.48 6.87
CA GLN A 170 -7.49 -0.05 6.87
C GLN A 170 -7.47 0.55 5.47
N LEU A 171 -6.86 -0.15 4.52
CA LEU A 171 -6.86 0.19 3.11
C LEU A 171 -6.89 -1.09 2.30
N ILE A 172 -7.72 -1.15 1.26
CA ILE A 172 -7.72 -2.22 0.26
C ILE A 172 -7.60 -1.58 -1.10
N LEU A 173 -6.66 -2.06 -1.92
CA LEU A 173 -6.56 -1.71 -3.34
C LEU A 173 -7.19 -2.82 -4.17
N TYR A 174 -8.25 -2.49 -4.91
CA TYR A 174 -8.93 -3.42 -5.82
C TYR A 174 -8.41 -3.24 -7.23
N HIS A 175 -7.93 -4.32 -7.84
CA HIS A 175 -7.54 -4.32 -9.25
C HIS A 175 -8.57 -5.11 -10.07
N TYR A 176 -9.04 -4.48 -11.15
CA TYR A 176 -10.08 -4.95 -12.05
C TYR A 176 -9.49 -5.31 -13.41
N PRO A 177 -9.08 -6.58 -13.63
CA PRO A 177 -8.41 -7.02 -14.86
C PRO A 177 -9.36 -7.29 -16.03
N GLU A 178 -10.67 -7.10 -15.89
CA GLU A 178 -11.69 -7.49 -16.87
C GLU A 178 -11.49 -6.85 -18.25
N LEU A 179 -10.88 -5.66 -18.31
CA LEU A 179 -10.62 -4.92 -19.55
C LEU A 179 -9.19 -5.13 -20.08
N LYS A 180 -8.39 -5.98 -19.43
CA LYS A 180 -6.97 -6.15 -19.75
C LYS A 180 -6.75 -6.68 -21.16
N GLU A 181 -7.41 -7.79 -21.51
CA GLU A 181 -7.21 -8.46 -22.80
C GLU A 181 -7.85 -7.69 -23.96
N GLU A 182 -9.02 -7.08 -23.75
CA GLU A 182 -9.76 -6.36 -24.80
C GLU A 182 -9.27 -4.92 -25.02
N LYS A 183 -8.84 -4.22 -23.96
CA LYS A 183 -8.54 -2.77 -23.98
C LYS A 183 -7.12 -2.43 -23.55
N GLY A 184 -6.33 -3.41 -23.12
CA GLY A 184 -4.95 -3.22 -22.67
C GLY A 184 -4.83 -2.45 -21.35
N ILE A 185 -5.90 -2.38 -20.55
CA ILE A 185 -5.94 -1.61 -19.30
C ILE A 185 -6.57 -2.39 -18.14
N VAL A 186 -6.10 -2.10 -16.94
CA VAL A 186 -6.63 -2.58 -15.66
C VAL A 186 -7.06 -1.37 -14.85
N LEU A 187 -8.28 -1.40 -14.33
CA LEU A 187 -8.79 -0.31 -13.48
C LEU A 187 -8.45 -0.61 -12.02
N MET A 188 -8.17 0.42 -11.25
CA MET A 188 -7.90 0.29 -9.82
C MET A 188 -8.64 1.37 -9.03
N THR A 189 -9.16 0.98 -7.87
CA THR A 189 -9.69 1.88 -6.85
C THR A 189 -9.30 1.42 -5.46
N ALA A 190 -9.40 2.31 -4.48
CA ALA A 190 -9.18 2.00 -3.08
C ALA A 190 -10.49 2.04 -2.27
N GLU A 191 -10.54 1.23 -1.23
CA GLU A 191 -11.42 1.46 -0.09
C GLU A 191 -10.55 1.69 1.13
N MET A 192 -10.81 2.77 1.87
CA MET A 192 -10.02 3.16 3.02
C MET A 192 -10.92 3.48 4.21
N ASP A 193 -10.44 3.16 5.41
CA ASP A 193 -11.03 3.64 6.64
C ASP A 193 -10.54 5.07 6.91
N SER A 194 -11.42 6.04 6.69
CA SER A 194 -11.15 7.47 6.85
C SER A 194 -10.82 7.88 8.29
N THR A 195 -11.05 7.01 9.28
CA THR A 195 -10.63 7.24 10.67
C THR A 195 -9.13 6.99 10.89
N PHE A 196 -8.48 6.23 10.01
CA PHE A 196 -7.05 5.86 10.11
C PHE A 196 -6.16 6.48 9.03
N LEU A 197 -6.72 6.66 7.82
CA LEU A 197 -5.98 7.11 6.65
C LEU A 197 -6.74 8.22 5.92
N ASN A 198 -6.02 9.26 5.52
CA ASN A 198 -6.53 10.22 4.55
C ASN A 198 -6.12 9.82 3.11
N VAL A 199 -6.70 10.49 2.11
CA VAL A 199 -6.46 10.19 0.69
C VAL A 199 -4.97 10.33 0.32
N ALA A 200 -4.27 11.34 0.85
CA ALA A 200 -2.85 11.54 0.55
C ALA A 200 -1.96 10.42 1.10
N GLU A 201 -2.32 9.88 2.27
CA GLU A 201 -1.64 8.75 2.89
C GLU A 201 -1.91 7.45 2.15
N ALA A 202 -3.17 7.21 1.76
CA ALA A 202 -3.53 6.09 0.89
C ALA A 202 -2.78 6.16 -0.45
N GLN A 203 -2.66 7.36 -1.04
CA GLN A 203 -1.89 7.59 -2.27
C GLN A 203 -0.40 7.32 -2.05
N CYS A 204 0.16 7.69 -0.89
CA CYS A 204 1.55 7.40 -0.55
C CYS A 204 1.79 5.89 -0.51
N ILE A 205 0.90 5.12 0.12
CA ILE A 205 0.98 3.65 0.15
C ILE A 205 0.86 3.07 -1.27
N ALA A 206 -0.11 3.52 -2.07
CA ALA A 206 -0.29 3.07 -3.45
C ALA A 206 0.94 3.36 -4.33
N ASN A 207 1.57 4.52 -4.16
CA ASN A 207 2.81 4.87 -4.87
C ASN A 207 3.95 3.93 -4.50
N GLN A 208 4.07 3.53 -3.23
CA GLN A 208 5.07 2.56 -2.81
C GLN A 208 4.82 1.20 -3.48
N VAL A 209 3.56 0.73 -3.55
CA VAL A 209 3.22 -0.50 -4.28
C VAL A 209 3.67 -0.41 -5.73
N GLN A 210 3.36 0.70 -6.41
CA GLN A 210 3.80 0.91 -7.79
C GLN A 210 5.34 0.88 -7.90
N LEU A 211 6.06 1.53 -6.98
CA LEU A 211 7.52 1.54 -7.00
C LEU A 211 8.12 0.15 -6.87
N PHE A 212 7.62 -0.69 -5.96
CA PHE A 212 8.19 -2.02 -5.73
C PHE A 212 7.68 -3.08 -6.71
N TYR A 213 6.40 -3.05 -7.08
CA TYR A 213 5.78 -4.07 -7.93
C TYR A 213 5.74 -3.70 -9.43
N ALA A 214 5.73 -2.42 -9.81
CA ALA A 214 5.52 -1.99 -11.19
C ALA A 214 6.76 -1.39 -11.88
N THR A 215 7.88 -1.25 -11.16
CA THR A 215 9.11 -0.66 -11.73
C THR A 215 10.00 -1.75 -12.33
N ASP A 216 10.39 -1.57 -13.59
CA ASP A 216 11.44 -2.33 -14.25
C ASP A 216 12.80 -1.74 -13.89
N ARG A 217 13.32 -2.08 -12.71
CA ARG A 217 14.75 -1.83 -12.43
C ARG A 217 15.54 -3.04 -12.87
N LYS A 218 16.50 -2.84 -13.76
CA LYS A 218 17.63 -3.76 -13.92
C LYS A 218 18.34 -3.82 -12.57
N GLU A 219 18.68 -5.03 -12.13
CA GLU A 219 19.46 -5.26 -10.91
C GLU A 219 20.66 -4.32 -10.91
N THR A 220 20.79 -3.49 -9.87
CA THR A 220 21.97 -2.62 -9.69
C THR A 220 23.15 -3.35 -9.08
N TYR A 221 23.06 -4.67 -8.94
CA TYR A 221 24.11 -5.52 -8.39
C TYR A 221 24.48 -6.57 -9.44
N GLY A 222 25.59 -6.31 -10.12
CA GLY A 222 26.37 -7.27 -10.89
C GLY A 222 27.84 -7.11 -10.50
#